data_AF-A0A952YAJ0-F1
#
_entry.id   AF-A0A952YAJ0-F1
#
_cell.length_a   1.000
_cell.length_b   1.000
_cell.length_c   1.000
_cell.angle_alpha   90.00
_cell.angle_beta   90.00
_cell.angle_gamma   90.00
#
_symmetry.space_group_name_H-M   'P 1'
#
loop_
_entity.id
_entity.type
_entity.pdbx_description
1 polymer ?
#
loop_
_entity_poly.entity_id
_entity_poly.type
_entity_poly.pdbx_seq_one_letter_code
_entity_poly.pdbx_strand_id
1 'polypeptide(L)'
;DLLLDAPLALGEPASEAQALAELRELAGRNELWRSYIGAGYHGTIVPEPIRRNLLENPGWYTAYTPYQAEVAQGRLEALLNFQQMVVDLTGLPVANASLLDEATAAAEAMAMARRASKSKANRYLVDAATHPQVLAVVSTRAKWMGIEVVVDDASRALAGDAAAGFFGAHLQSPDTFGRLRDFSAPIAALRAAGGRVTVGCDPLALLLAKSPGAIGADIAIGSAQRFGVPMGYGGPHAAFMSARDDLLRTMPGRIIGVSHDAAGNPALRMALQTREQHIRREKATSNICTSQALLANMAGFYAVYHGPQGLTRIALRVNAMTRLLARLLARTDGGPRPLHDSYFDTLVFDLGADAEPVRARARALRINLREFAAECGPQGHVGVALDETVTLADVADLAFVLGGTRVDASALDAAAASLGLEPDSIAPALRRADAVLTHPVFNRHHSETEFVRYLKKLENRDISLVHSMIPLGSCTMKLNAASEMAPVTWPEFANLHPFAPREQAAGYAAMLGQLGAWLAEITGFAAVSFQPN
;
A
#
# COMPACT_ATOMS: atom_id res chain seq x y z
N ASP A 1 -5.12 6.36 46.72
CA ASP A 1 -3.74 6.30 46.21
C ASP A 1 -3.63 6.05 44.69
N LEU A 2 -4.67 5.55 43.99
CA LEU A 2 -4.68 5.42 42.52
C LEU A 2 -5.59 6.41 41.79
N LEU A 3 -6.45 7.14 42.52
CA LEU A 3 -7.33 8.14 41.94
C LEU A 3 -6.54 9.43 41.70
N LEU A 4 -6.94 10.17 40.66
CA LEU A 4 -6.39 11.51 40.43
C LEU A 4 -6.81 12.44 41.57
N ASP A 5 -5.87 13.25 42.04
CA ASP A 5 -6.11 14.28 43.06
C ASP A 5 -6.72 15.56 42.47
N ALA A 6 -6.73 15.69 41.14
CA ALA A 6 -7.32 16.80 40.40
C ALA A 6 -7.96 16.34 39.07
N PRO A 7 -8.92 17.09 38.50
CA PRO A 7 -9.44 16.83 37.15
C PRO A 7 -8.36 16.92 36.07
N LEU A 8 -8.55 16.22 34.95
CA LEU A 8 -7.65 16.27 33.79
C LEU A 8 -7.59 17.67 33.18
N ALA A 9 -6.39 18.15 32.89
CA ALA A 9 -6.14 19.47 32.32
C ALA A 9 -6.24 19.48 30.77
N LEU A 10 -7.43 19.16 30.23
CA LEU A 10 -7.65 19.05 28.77
C LEU A 10 -8.22 20.32 28.11
N GLY A 11 -8.66 21.30 28.91
CA GLY A 11 -9.42 22.46 28.45
C GLY A 11 -10.94 22.25 28.54
N GLU A 12 -11.70 23.26 28.13
CA GLU A 12 -13.17 23.19 28.11
C GLU A 12 -13.67 22.32 26.95
N PRO A 13 -14.77 21.55 27.13
CA PRO A 13 -15.34 20.75 26.05
C PRO A 13 -15.90 21.65 24.95
N ALA A 14 -15.56 21.33 23.70
CA ALA A 14 -16.15 21.95 22.52
C ALA A 14 -17.51 21.31 22.18
N SER A 15 -18.44 22.10 21.64
CA SER A 15 -19.61 21.53 20.94
C SER A 15 -19.17 20.84 19.64
N GLU A 16 -20.01 19.97 19.09
CA GLU A 16 -19.75 19.27 17.83
C GLU A 16 -19.39 20.24 16.68
N ALA A 17 -20.14 21.34 16.56
CA ALA A 17 -19.90 22.35 15.54
C ALA A 17 -18.57 23.09 15.72
N GLN A 18 -18.20 23.38 16.98
CA GLN A 18 -16.92 24.03 17.30
C GLN A 18 -15.74 23.09 17.00
N ALA A 19 -15.81 21.83 17.43
CA ALA A 19 -14.74 20.85 17.19
C ALA A 19 -14.48 20.65 15.69
N LEU A 20 -15.55 20.57 14.87
CA LEU A 20 -15.42 20.50 13.42
C LEU A 20 -14.81 21.76 12.81
N ALA A 21 -15.20 22.94 13.30
CA ALA A 21 -14.63 24.21 12.83
C ALA A 21 -13.13 24.32 13.17
N GLU A 22 -12.76 24.02 14.41
CA GLU A 22 -11.36 24.00 14.88
C GLU A 22 -10.52 23.02 14.05
N LEU A 23 -11.02 21.80 13.83
CA LEU A 23 -10.31 20.81 13.03
C LEU A 23 -10.21 21.22 11.56
N ARG A 24 -11.21 21.93 11.01
CA ARG A 24 -11.17 22.48 9.65
C ARG A 24 -10.12 23.58 9.52
N GLU A 25 -9.94 24.41 10.54
CA GLU A 25 -8.85 25.39 10.58
C GLU A 25 -7.48 24.72 10.60
N LEU A 26 -7.31 23.63 11.36
CA LEU A 26 -6.08 22.84 11.33
C LEU A 26 -5.84 22.23 9.95
N ALA A 27 -6.86 21.59 9.38
CA ALA A 27 -6.80 20.98 8.06
C ALA A 27 -6.38 22.00 6.98
N GLY A 28 -6.92 23.23 7.04
CA GLY A 28 -6.60 24.31 6.11
C GLY A 28 -5.15 24.82 6.17
N ARG A 29 -4.35 24.38 7.16
CA ARG A 29 -2.90 24.67 7.24
C ARG A 29 -2.05 23.66 6.46
N ASN A 30 -2.64 22.55 5.99
CA ASN A 30 -1.94 21.64 5.10
C ASN A 30 -1.93 22.18 3.67
N GLU A 31 -0.84 21.97 2.95
CA GLU A 31 -0.71 22.35 1.55
C GLU A 31 -0.82 21.12 0.65
N LEU A 32 -1.92 21.01 -0.10
CA LEU A 32 -2.14 19.91 -1.03
C LEU A 32 -1.41 20.17 -2.35
N TRP A 33 -0.19 19.65 -2.46
CA TRP A 33 0.62 19.67 -3.68
C TRP A 33 0.43 18.36 -4.47
N ARG A 34 0.58 18.45 -5.80
CA ARG A 34 0.64 17.24 -6.65
C ARG A 34 1.94 16.50 -6.34
N SER A 35 1.83 15.32 -5.76
CA SER A 35 3.01 14.61 -5.23
C SER A 35 3.34 13.39 -6.08
N TYR A 36 4.48 13.46 -6.77
CA TYR A 36 5.02 12.38 -7.60
C TYR A 36 6.24 11.72 -6.93
N ILE A 37 6.22 11.66 -5.60
CA ILE A 37 7.32 11.10 -4.81
C ILE A 37 7.37 9.57 -4.96
N GLY A 38 6.21 8.91 -4.96
CA GLY A 38 6.12 7.45 -5.00
C GLY A 38 6.54 6.82 -3.68
N ALA A 39 7.57 5.97 -3.70
CA ALA A 39 8.06 5.26 -2.52
C ALA A 39 6.98 4.43 -1.79
N GLY A 40 6.05 3.82 -2.54
CA GLY A 40 4.97 2.97 -2.03
C GLY A 40 3.62 3.68 -1.84
N TYR A 41 3.56 5.00 -2.09
CA TYR A 41 2.32 5.78 -2.01
C TYR A 41 2.08 6.53 -3.32
N HIS A 42 0.87 6.41 -3.85
CA HIS A 42 0.52 6.94 -5.16
C HIS A 42 -0.87 7.60 -5.09
N GLY A 43 -1.06 8.67 -5.87
CA GLY A 43 -2.40 9.22 -6.09
C GLY A 43 -3.33 8.15 -6.68
N THR A 44 -4.58 8.11 -6.21
CA THR A 44 -5.61 7.22 -6.74
C THR A 44 -6.95 7.92 -6.70
N ILE A 45 -7.83 7.55 -7.63
CA ILE A 45 -9.20 8.01 -7.65
C ILE A 45 -10.02 7.04 -6.81
N VAL A 46 -10.47 7.48 -5.63
CA VAL A 46 -11.41 6.71 -4.81
C VAL A 46 -12.79 6.76 -5.49
N PRO A 47 -13.36 5.64 -5.96
CA PRO A 47 -14.69 5.67 -6.57
C PRO A 47 -15.73 6.16 -5.56
N GLU A 48 -16.52 7.16 -5.96
CA GLU A 48 -17.57 7.75 -5.12
C GLU A 48 -18.56 6.72 -4.53
N PRO A 49 -18.97 5.66 -5.27
CA PRO A 49 -19.81 4.61 -4.69
C PRO A 49 -19.14 3.85 -3.56
N ILE A 50 -17.81 3.70 -3.57
CA ILE A 50 -17.02 3.08 -2.50
C ILE A 50 -16.88 4.04 -1.32
N ARG A 51 -16.48 5.30 -1.57
CA ARG A 51 -16.35 6.30 -0.50
C ARG A 51 -17.66 6.43 0.29
N ARG A 52 -18.75 6.70 -0.42
CA ARG A 52 -20.06 6.97 0.20
C ARG A 52 -20.68 5.74 0.87
N ASN A 53 -20.69 4.58 0.19
CA ASN A 53 -21.48 3.43 0.63
C ASN A 53 -20.68 2.38 1.42
N LEU A 54 -19.36 2.55 1.55
CA LEU A 54 -18.49 1.73 2.39
C LEU A 54 -17.76 2.56 3.45
N LEU A 55 -16.88 3.49 3.05
CA LEU A 55 -16.02 4.22 3.99
C LEU A 55 -16.82 5.14 4.92
N GLU A 56 -17.84 5.81 4.38
CA GLU A 56 -18.71 6.74 5.12
C GLU A 56 -19.99 6.06 5.65
N ASN A 57 -20.08 4.72 5.58
CA ASN A 57 -21.26 3.97 5.98
C ASN A 57 -21.04 3.22 7.32
N PRO A 58 -21.73 3.61 8.42
CA PRO A 58 -21.56 2.95 9.71
C PRO A 58 -21.97 1.48 9.72
N GLY A 59 -22.77 1.02 8.75
CA GLY A 59 -23.06 -0.39 8.55
C GLY A 59 -21.81 -1.24 8.31
N TRP A 60 -20.75 -0.64 7.78
CA TRP A 60 -19.49 -1.31 7.45
C TRP A 60 -18.35 -1.06 8.44
N TYR A 61 -18.22 0.15 8.99
CA TYR A 61 -17.07 0.49 9.83
C TYR A 61 -17.29 0.29 11.34
N THR A 62 -18.52 0.06 11.80
CA THR A 62 -18.81 -0.07 13.24
C THR A 62 -18.75 -1.50 13.76
N ALA A 63 -18.76 -2.51 12.88
CA ALA A 63 -18.53 -3.89 13.28
C ALA A 63 -17.03 -4.15 13.50
N TYR A 64 -16.71 -5.14 14.32
CA TYR A 64 -15.33 -5.57 14.55
C TYR A 64 -15.01 -6.88 13.82
N THR A 65 -13.91 -7.51 14.21
CA THR A 65 -13.47 -8.82 13.71
C THR A 65 -14.65 -9.81 13.59
N PRO A 66 -14.79 -10.55 12.47
CA PRO A 66 -15.89 -11.50 12.23
C PRO A 66 -15.77 -12.78 13.07
N TYR A 67 -15.70 -12.66 14.40
CA TYR A 67 -15.64 -13.79 15.34
C TYR A 67 -16.90 -14.66 15.27
N GLN A 68 -18.07 -14.04 15.10
CA GLN A 68 -19.35 -14.70 14.89
C GLN A 68 -19.64 -14.71 13.38
N ALA A 69 -19.32 -15.81 12.71
CA ALA A 69 -19.28 -15.87 11.26
C ALA A 69 -20.67 -15.75 10.61
N GLU A 70 -21.69 -16.30 11.27
CA GLU A 70 -23.08 -16.38 10.82
C GLU A 70 -23.71 -15.00 10.63
N VAL A 71 -23.25 -14.00 11.40
CA VAL A 71 -23.69 -12.59 11.35
C VAL A 71 -22.59 -11.67 10.83
N ALA A 72 -21.68 -12.22 10.01
CA ALA A 72 -20.55 -11.52 9.43
C ALA A 72 -20.21 -11.97 7.99
N GLN A 73 -21.13 -12.66 7.32
CA GLN A 73 -20.89 -13.24 5.99
C GLN A 73 -20.60 -12.17 4.93
N GLY A 74 -21.12 -10.95 5.08
CA GLY A 74 -20.87 -9.82 4.20
C GLY A 74 -19.40 -9.42 4.15
N ARG A 75 -18.83 -9.02 5.30
CA ARG A 75 -17.40 -8.66 5.36
C ARG A 75 -16.46 -9.84 5.18
N LEU A 76 -16.89 -11.06 5.51
CA LEU A 76 -16.12 -12.26 5.17
C LEU A 76 -16.04 -12.46 3.65
N GLU A 77 -17.14 -12.25 2.91
CA GLU A 77 -17.13 -12.32 1.43
C GLU A 77 -16.26 -11.20 0.84
N ALA A 78 -16.34 -9.99 1.37
CA ALA A 78 -15.50 -8.86 0.95
C ALA A 78 -13.99 -9.14 1.15
N LEU A 79 -13.60 -9.70 2.31
CA LEU A 79 -12.21 -10.09 2.58
C LEU A 79 -11.77 -11.28 1.72
N LEU A 80 -12.67 -12.20 1.38
CA LEU A 80 -12.37 -13.27 0.44
C LEU A 80 -12.15 -12.74 -0.98
N ASN A 81 -12.91 -11.73 -1.42
CA ASN A 81 -12.66 -11.03 -2.68
C ASN A 81 -11.26 -10.38 -2.68
N PHE A 82 -10.86 -9.73 -1.59
CA PHE A 82 -9.52 -9.18 -1.43
C PHE A 82 -8.44 -10.28 -1.53
N GLN A 83 -8.61 -11.41 -0.85
CA GLN A 83 -7.68 -12.54 -0.96
C GLN A 83 -7.60 -13.07 -2.39
N GLN A 84 -8.73 -13.26 -3.07
CA GLN A 84 -8.76 -13.74 -4.46
C GLN A 84 -8.07 -12.75 -5.41
N MET A 85 -8.31 -11.45 -5.23
CA MET A 85 -7.63 -10.40 -5.99
C MET A 85 -6.12 -10.50 -5.82
N VAL A 86 -5.63 -10.64 -4.58
CA VAL A 86 -4.19 -10.78 -4.29
C VAL A 86 -3.63 -12.07 -4.89
N VAL A 87 -4.32 -13.19 -4.76
CA VAL A 87 -3.93 -14.50 -5.35
C VAL A 87 -3.76 -14.37 -6.86
N ASP A 88 -4.75 -13.82 -7.57
CA ASP A 88 -4.71 -13.65 -9.02
C ASP A 88 -3.58 -12.71 -9.45
N LEU A 89 -3.42 -11.57 -8.79
CA LEU A 89 -2.37 -10.60 -9.14
C LEU A 89 -0.96 -11.15 -8.89
N THR A 90 -0.75 -11.81 -7.74
CA THR A 90 0.58 -12.29 -7.35
C THR A 90 0.97 -13.63 -7.98
N GLY A 91 0.00 -14.39 -8.50
CA GLY A 91 0.23 -15.73 -9.04
C GLY A 91 0.63 -16.76 -7.98
N LEU A 92 0.29 -16.50 -6.70
CA LEU A 92 0.56 -17.37 -5.56
C LEU A 92 -0.77 -17.88 -4.97
N PRO A 93 -0.83 -19.14 -4.51
CA PRO A 93 -2.11 -19.83 -4.27
C PRO A 93 -2.90 -19.39 -3.02
N VAL A 94 -2.26 -18.72 -2.06
CA VAL A 94 -2.93 -18.33 -0.80
C VAL A 94 -2.56 -16.92 -0.40
N ALA A 95 -3.53 -16.16 0.12
CA ALA A 95 -3.33 -14.81 0.65
C ALA A 95 -4.07 -14.62 1.99
N ASN A 96 -3.58 -13.70 2.80
CA ASN A 96 -4.21 -13.33 4.07
C ASN A 96 -5.23 -12.18 3.92
N ALA A 97 -6.00 -11.95 4.98
CA ALA A 97 -7.00 -10.89 5.09
C ALA A 97 -6.39 -9.60 5.66
N SER A 98 -5.28 -9.18 5.03
CA SER A 98 -4.44 -8.00 5.27
C SER A 98 -3.43 -8.03 6.41
N LEU A 99 -2.44 -7.14 6.30
CA LEU A 99 -1.47 -6.70 7.31
C LEU A 99 -1.53 -5.17 7.46
N LEU A 100 -0.67 -4.61 8.32
CA LEU A 100 -0.72 -3.21 8.73
C LEU A 100 -0.23 -2.24 7.65
N ASP A 101 0.93 -2.52 7.06
CA ASP A 101 1.54 -1.75 5.96
C ASP A 101 2.60 -2.61 5.24
N GLU A 102 3.15 -2.10 4.14
CA GLU A 102 4.14 -2.84 3.33
C GLU A 102 5.41 -3.18 4.13
N ALA A 103 5.86 -2.26 4.99
CA ALA A 103 7.10 -2.39 5.74
C ALA A 103 7.01 -3.49 6.81
N THR A 104 5.90 -3.54 7.54
CA THR A 104 5.59 -4.60 8.50
C THR A 104 5.31 -5.92 7.78
N ALA A 105 4.67 -5.91 6.61
CA ALA A 105 4.48 -7.11 5.79
C ALA A 105 5.83 -7.72 5.35
N ALA A 106 6.81 -6.90 4.97
CA ALA A 106 8.16 -7.37 4.65
C ALA A 106 8.87 -7.99 5.86
N ALA A 107 8.74 -7.38 7.05
CA ALA A 107 9.32 -7.94 8.28
C ALA A 107 8.65 -9.27 8.68
N GLU A 108 7.33 -9.39 8.51
CA GLU A 108 6.61 -10.65 8.70
C GLU A 108 7.02 -11.70 7.67
N ALA A 109 7.27 -11.30 6.42
CA ALA A 109 7.77 -12.21 5.39
C ALA A 109 9.17 -12.75 5.72
N MET A 110 10.06 -11.91 6.29
CA MET A 110 11.35 -12.35 6.81
C MET A 110 11.18 -13.38 7.94
N ALA A 111 10.28 -13.14 8.90
CA ALA A 111 10.01 -14.07 9.99
C ALA A 111 9.41 -15.40 9.48
N MET A 112 8.50 -15.33 8.51
CA MET A 112 7.90 -16.47 7.84
C MET A 112 8.94 -17.28 7.05
N ALA A 113 9.82 -16.61 6.30
CA ALA A 113 10.96 -17.21 5.61
C ALA A 113 11.89 -17.92 6.59
N ARG A 114 12.22 -17.30 7.73
CA ARG A 114 13.08 -17.91 8.75
C ARG A 114 12.48 -19.21 9.32
N ARG A 115 11.17 -19.24 9.57
CA ARG A 115 10.48 -20.45 10.06
C ARG A 115 10.43 -21.58 9.04
N ALA A 116 10.43 -21.25 7.74
CA ALA A 116 10.20 -22.22 6.66
C ALA A 116 11.46 -22.56 5.84
N SER A 117 12.57 -21.85 6.04
CA SER A 117 13.84 -22.08 5.37
C SER A 117 14.50 -23.38 5.85
N LYS A 118 15.20 -24.07 4.95
CA LYS A 118 16.05 -25.23 5.27
C LYS A 118 17.52 -24.83 5.45
N SER A 119 17.87 -23.59 5.14
CA SER A 119 19.21 -23.05 5.31
C SER A 119 19.54 -22.89 6.80
N LYS A 120 20.81 -23.11 7.15
CA LYS A 120 21.34 -22.87 8.50
C LYS A 120 21.91 -21.45 8.64
N ALA A 121 21.94 -20.68 7.56
CA ALA A 121 22.45 -19.30 7.59
C ALA A 121 21.62 -18.42 8.53
N ASN A 122 22.29 -17.47 9.17
CA ASN A 122 21.61 -16.45 9.97
C ASN A 122 21.36 -15.13 9.22
N ARG A 123 21.83 -15.05 7.96
CA ARG A 123 21.80 -13.84 7.15
C ARG A 123 20.54 -13.78 6.30
N TYR A 124 19.92 -12.61 6.26
CA TYR A 124 18.79 -12.28 5.40
C TYR A 124 19.22 -11.17 4.44
N LEU A 125 19.07 -11.40 3.15
CA LEU A 125 19.38 -10.40 2.13
C LEU A 125 18.20 -9.45 1.96
N VAL A 126 18.45 -8.15 1.89
CA VAL A 126 17.50 -7.15 1.39
C VAL A 126 18.14 -6.50 0.18
N ASP A 127 17.44 -6.50 -0.95
CA ASP A 127 17.95 -5.84 -2.15
C ASP A 127 18.14 -4.32 -1.89
N ALA A 128 19.26 -3.78 -2.36
CA ALA A 128 19.61 -2.38 -2.12
C ALA A 128 18.62 -1.37 -2.73
N ALA A 129 17.72 -1.80 -3.62
CA ALA A 129 16.67 -0.97 -4.20
C ALA A 129 15.28 -1.22 -3.58
N THR A 130 15.20 -1.80 -2.40
CA THR A 130 13.98 -1.78 -1.58
C THR A 130 13.67 -0.37 -1.07
N HIS A 131 12.39 -0.05 -0.86
CA HIS A 131 12.00 1.23 -0.26
C HIS A 131 12.67 1.45 1.11
N PRO A 132 13.19 2.65 1.40
CA PRO A 132 13.99 2.88 2.60
C PRO A 132 13.23 2.62 3.90
N GLN A 133 11.94 2.95 3.97
CA GLN A 133 11.10 2.67 5.13
C GLN A 133 10.86 1.17 5.35
N VAL A 134 10.79 0.39 4.26
CA VAL A 134 10.67 -1.08 4.32
C VAL A 134 11.96 -1.68 4.88
N LEU A 135 13.11 -1.26 4.37
CA LEU A 135 14.42 -1.65 4.90
C LEU A 135 14.58 -1.29 6.39
N ALA A 136 14.13 -0.10 6.80
CA ALA A 136 14.22 0.36 8.18
C ALA A 136 13.41 -0.54 9.15
N VAL A 137 12.18 -0.90 8.77
CA VAL A 137 11.32 -1.78 9.59
C VAL A 137 11.84 -3.22 9.62
N VAL A 138 12.28 -3.76 8.47
CA VAL A 138 12.91 -5.09 8.39
C VAL A 138 14.15 -5.14 9.28
N SER A 139 15.04 -4.15 9.18
CA SER A 139 16.27 -4.06 9.98
C SER A 139 15.96 -3.95 11.47
N THR A 140 14.95 -3.14 11.84
CA THR A 140 14.51 -2.99 13.23
C THR A 140 14.01 -4.31 13.79
N ARG A 141 13.16 -5.04 13.06
CA ARG A 141 12.65 -6.35 13.49
C ARG A 141 13.76 -7.40 13.54
N ALA A 142 14.65 -7.41 12.55
CA ALA A 142 15.78 -8.35 12.48
C ALA A 142 16.72 -8.21 13.68
N LYS A 143 17.04 -6.97 14.09
CA LYS A 143 17.86 -6.68 15.28
C LYS A 143 17.33 -7.38 16.52
N TRP A 144 16.03 -7.29 16.81
CA TRP A 144 15.42 -7.90 17.99
C TRP A 144 15.19 -9.41 17.86
N MET A 145 15.33 -9.96 16.64
CA MET A 145 15.29 -11.41 16.37
C MET A 145 16.69 -12.04 16.27
N GLY A 146 17.76 -11.25 16.39
CA GLY A 146 19.13 -11.73 16.20
C GLY A 146 19.45 -12.16 14.77
N ILE A 147 18.78 -11.59 13.77
CA ILE A 147 18.99 -11.85 12.34
C ILE A 147 19.97 -10.83 11.77
N GLU A 148 20.97 -11.28 11.01
CA GLU A 148 21.89 -10.39 10.28
C GLU A 148 21.24 -9.96 8.97
N VAL A 149 20.97 -8.66 8.81
CA VAL A 149 20.49 -8.10 7.54
C VAL A 149 21.68 -7.65 6.70
N VAL A 150 21.71 -8.10 5.46
CA VAL A 150 22.72 -7.69 4.47
C VAL A 150 21.99 -6.93 3.38
N VAL A 151 22.45 -5.72 3.10
CA VAL A 151 21.90 -4.89 2.02
C VAL A 151 22.87 -4.90 0.86
N ASP A 152 22.46 -5.46 -0.27
CA ASP A 152 23.31 -5.60 -1.46
C ASP A 152 22.44 -5.73 -2.72
N ASP A 153 23.03 -5.61 -3.91
CA ASP A 153 22.37 -5.97 -5.17
C ASP A 153 22.11 -7.47 -5.20
N ALA A 154 20.84 -7.86 -5.35
CA ALA A 154 20.47 -9.27 -5.23
C ALA A 154 21.03 -10.16 -6.35
N SER A 155 21.22 -9.61 -7.56
CA SER A 155 21.80 -10.36 -8.68
C SER A 155 23.26 -10.72 -8.41
N ARG A 156 24.00 -9.85 -7.74
CA ARG A 156 25.36 -10.12 -7.28
C ARG A 156 25.39 -11.01 -6.04
N ALA A 157 24.63 -10.67 -5.00
CA ALA A 157 24.70 -11.34 -3.70
C ALA A 157 24.18 -12.78 -3.70
N LEU A 158 23.29 -13.13 -4.64
CA LEU A 158 22.74 -14.48 -4.80
C LEU A 158 23.38 -15.25 -5.97
N ALA A 159 24.51 -14.77 -6.52
CA ALA A 159 25.20 -15.46 -7.61
C ALA A 159 25.93 -16.73 -7.12
N GLY A 160 25.74 -17.84 -7.83
CA GLY A 160 26.44 -19.10 -7.58
C GLY A 160 26.28 -19.59 -6.13
N ASP A 161 27.38 -20.05 -5.54
CA ASP A 161 27.39 -20.62 -4.19
C ASP A 161 27.18 -19.58 -3.07
N ALA A 162 27.28 -18.28 -3.37
CA ALA A 162 27.06 -17.21 -2.38
C ALA A 162 25.62 -17.20 -1.84
N ALA A 163 24.66 -17.70 -2.63
CA ALA A 163 23.26 -17.83 -2.23
C ALA A 163 23.08 -18.70 -0.97
N ALA A 164 23.95 -19.69 -0.73
CA ALA A 164 23.91 -20.54 0.46
C ALA A 164 24.22 -19.79 1.76
N GLY A 165 24.79 -18.58 1.66
CA GLY A 165 25.03 -17.69 2.79
C GLY A 165 23.77 -17.07 3.39
N PHE A 166 22.58 -17.27 2.80
CA PHE A 166 21.33 -16.64 3.21
C PHE A 166 20.22 -17.66 3.48
N PHE A 167 19.34 -17.37 4.45
CA PHE A 167 18.12 -18.18 4.65
C PHE A 167 16.91 -17.64 3.89
N GLY A 168 16.99 -16.39 3.45
CA GLY A 168 16.00 -15.77 2.59
C GLY A 168 16.43 -14.42 2.08
N ALA A 169 15.63 -13.88 1.17
CA ALA A 169 15.85 -12.57 0.58
C ALA A 169 14.53 -11.80 0.43
N HIS A 170 14.59 -10.48 0.57
CA HIS A 170 13.55 -9.55 0.18
C HIS A 170 14.00 -8.78 -1.07
N LEU A 171 13.21 -8.88 -2.14
CA LEU A 171 13.39 -8.20 -3.41
C LEU A 171 12.21 -7.24 -3.63
N GLN A 172 12.38 -6.21 -4.47
CA GLN A 172 11.32 -5.26 -4.81
C GLN A 172 11.16 -5.18 -6.34
N SER A 173 9.95 -5.29 -6.87
CA SER A 173 9.67 -5.15 -8.31
C SER A 173 8.26 -4.60 -8.60
N PRO A 174 8.11 -3.44 -9.27
CA PRO A 174 9.18 -2.47 -9.59
C PRO A 174 9.93 -2.03 -8.34
N ASP A 175 11.24 -1.79 -8.46
CA ASP A 175 12.04 -1.39 -7.30
C ASP A 175 11.87 0.10 -6.93
N THR A 176 12.53 0.56 -5.86
CA THR A 176 12.39 1.93 -5.38
C THR A 176 12.85 3.00 -6.38
N PHE A 177 13.59 2.64 -7.41
CA PHE A 177 14.00 3.53 -8.51
C PHE A 177 13.11 3.36 -9.74
N GLY A 178 12.06 2.54 -9.67
CA GLY A 178 11.13 2.27 -10.77
C GLY A 178 11.58 1.18 -11.73
N ARG A 179 12.70 0.50 -11.46
CA ARG A 179 13.25 -0.50 -12.38
C ARG A 179 12.48 -1.80 -12.29
N LEU A 180 12.17 -2.37 -13.45
CA LEU A 180 11.73 -3.75 -13.59
C LEU A 180 12.93 -4.63 -13.93
N ARG A 181 13.26 -5.58 -13.04
CA ARG A 181 14.40 -6.50 -13.17
C ARG A 181 13.90 -7.94 -13.23
N ASP A 182 14.61 -8.80 -13.97
CA ASP A 182 14.36 -10.24 -13.93
C ASP A 182 15.10 -10.87 -12.75
N PHE A 183 14.35 -11.25 -11.72
CA PHE A 183 14.89 -11.94 -10.54
C PHE A 183 14.79 -13.47 -10.62
N SER A 184 14.38 -14.05 -11.75
CA SER A 184 14.17 -15.51 -11.86
C SER A 184 15.42 -16.31 -11.50
N ALA A 185 16.59 -15.88 -11.98
CA ALA A 185 17.86 -16.56 -11.69
C ALA A 185 18.32 -16.41 -10.22
N PRO A 186 18.37 -15.19 -9.63
CA PRO A 186 18.64 -15.02 -8.19
C PRO A 186 17.68 -15.80 -7.29
N ILE A 187 16.39 -15.84 -7.64
CA ILE A 187 15.38 -16.60 -6.91
C ILE A 187 15.68 -18.10 -6.96
N ALA A 188 15.95 -18.64 -8.16
CA ALA A 188 16.27 -20.05 -8.33
C ALA A 188 17.52 -20.46 -7.54
N ALA A 189 18.57 -19.63 -7.54
CA ALA A 189 19.81 -19.89 -6.80
C ALA A 189 19.57 -19.98 -5.28
N LEU A 190 18.87 -19.00 -4.69
CA LEU A 190 18.58 -19.01 -3.25
C LEU A 190 17.68 -20.17 -2.84
N ARG A 191 16.67 -20.50 -3.66
CA ARG A 191 15.77 -21.63 -3.38
C ARG A 191 16.49 -22.97 -3.48
N ALA A 192 17.41 -23.14 -4.44
CA ALA A 192 18.25 -24.33 -4.54
C ALA A 192 19.13 -24.52 -3.29
N ALA A 193 19.57 -23.42 -2.67
CA ALA A 193 20.30 -23.42 -1.41
C ALA A 193 19.40 -23.58 -0.15
N GLY A 194 18.09 -23.81 -0.33
CA GLY A 194 17.13 -24.02 0.76
C GLY A 194 16.58 -22.75 1.40
N GLY A 195 16.87 -21.57 0.83
CA GLY A 195 16.31 -20.28 1.25
C GLY A 195 14.89 -20.02 0.72
N ARG A 196 14.26 -18.93 1.20
CA ARG A 196 12.94 -18.47 0.75
C ARG A 196 12.98 -17.04 0.25
N VAL A 197 12.28 -16.73 -0.83
CA VAL A 197 12.30 -15.38 -1.43
C VAL A 197 10.95 -14.69 -1.30
N THR A 198 11.01 -13.45 -0.83
CA THR A 198 9.91 -12.49 -0.79
C THR A 198 10.11 -11.44 -1.89
N VAL A 199 9.04 -11.12 -2.62
CA VAL A 199 9.01 -9.99 -3.55
C VAL A 199 7.97 -8.97 -3.07
N GLY A 200 8.41 -7.77 -2.74
CA GLY A 200 7.54 -6.59 -2.62
C GLY A 200 7.14 -6.12 -4.02
N CYS A 201 5.85 -5.86 -4.20
CA CYS A 201 5.27 -5.59 -5.51
C CYS A 201 4.10 -4.61 -5.43
N ASP A 202 3.89 -3.91 -6.55
CA ASP A 202 2.80 -2.97 -6.71
C ASP A 202 1.60 -3.64 -7.42
N PRO A 203 0.40 -3.64 -6.84
CA PRO A 203 -0.74 -4.37 -7.41
C PRO A 203 -1.20 -3.82 -8.76
N LEU A 204 -0.98 -2.53 -9.06
CA LEU A 204 -1.31 -1.95 -10.37
C LEU A 204 -0.26 -2.33 -11.43
N ALA A 205 1.03 -2.31 -11.07
CA ALA A 205 2.11 -2.76 -11.95
C ALA A 205 1.94 -4.24 -12.33
N LEU A 206 1.43 -5.07 -11.43
CA LEU A 206 1.13 -6.48 -11.68
C LEU A 206 0.04 -6.72 -12.72
N LEU A 207 -0.70 -5.71 -13.19
CA LEU A 207 -1.57 -5.88 -14.36
C LEU A 207 -0.76 -6.02 -15.66
N LEU A 208 0.45 -5.45 -15.72
CA LEU A 208 1.29 -5.40 -16.93
C LEU A 208 2.61 -6.18 -16.80
N ALA A 209 3.15 -6.31 -15.59
CA ALA A 209 4.41 -7.00 -15.30
C ALA A 209 4.17 -8.44 -14.82
N LYS A 210 5.14 -9.33 -15.09
CA LYS A 210 5.12 -10.72 -14.60
C LYS A 210 4.92 -10.76 -13.09
N SER A 211 4.06 -11.69 -12.67
CA SER A 211 3.75 -11.87 -11.26
C SER A 211 4.92 -12.48 -10.48
N PRO A 212 5.04 -12.21 -9.16
CA PRO A 212 6.00 -12.87 -8.29
C PRO A 212 5.98 -14.41 -8.38
N GLY A 213 4.79 -15.00 -8.48
CA GLY A 213 4.62 -16.44 -8.67
C GLY A 213 5.25 -16.95 -9.97
N ALA A 214 5.09 -16.20 -11.08
CA ALA A 214 5.64 -16.56 -12.38
C ALA A 214 7.18 -16.48 -12.44
N ILE A 215 7.81 -15.62 -11.64
CA ILE A 215 9.28 -15.55 -11.50
C ILE A 215 9.82 -16.46 -10.38
N GLY A 216 8.96 -17.28 -9.76
CA GLY A 216 9.36 -18.33 -8.84
C GLY A 216 9.45 -17.95 -7.37
N ALA A 217 8.94 -16.78 -6.96
CA ALA A 217 8.94 -16.35 -5.56
C ALA A 217 8.19 -17.34 -4.64
N ASP A 218 8.49 -17.29 -3.34
CA ASP A 218 7.78 -18.04 -2.30
C ASP A 218 6.69 -17.20 -1.62
N ILE A 219 6.95 -15.89 -1.47
CA ILE A 219 6.09 -14.92 -0.80
C ILE A 219 6.01 -13.64 -1.66
N ALA A 220 4.84 -13.03 -1.77
CA ALA A 220 4.63 -11.71 -2.34
C ALA A 220 3.97 -10.80 -1.32
N ILE A 221 4.44 -9.56 -1.20
CA ILE A 221 3.87 -8.54 -0.31
C ILE A 221 3.72 -7.21 -1.05
N GLY A 222 2.95 -6.30 -0.48
CA GLY A 222 2.79 -4.94 -1.02
C GLY A 222 1.68 -4.18 -0.33
N SER A 223 1.52 -2.91 -0.69
CA SER A 223 0.38 -2.08 -0.29
C SER A 223 -0.74 -2.17 -1.32
N ALA A 224 -1.98 -2.32 -0.86
CA ALA A 224 -3.16 -2.20 -1.71
C ALA A 224 -3.69 -0.75 -1.81
N GLN A 225 -2.93 0.25 -1.33
CA GLN A 225 -3.36 1.65 -1.23
C GLN A 225 -3.89 2.21 -2.55
N ARG A 226 -3.13 2.06 -3.64
CA ARG A 226 -3.46 2.66 -4.94
C ARG A 226 -4.67 2.01 -5.64
N PHE A 227 -5.32 1.04 -5.00
CA PHE A 227 -6.62 0.52 -5.41
C PHE A 227 -7.72 1.26 -4.63
N GLY A 228 -7.85 2.56 -4.89
CA GLY A 228 -8.97 3.35 -4.40
C GLY A 228 -8.97 3.64 -2.90
N VAL A 229 -7.81 3.72 -2.26
CA VAL A 229 -7.67 4.18 -0.85
C VAL A 229 -6.84 5.46 -0.81
N PRO A 230 -7.27 6.55 -0.14
CA PRO A 230 -6.48 7.79 -0.05
C PRO A 230 -5.10 7.57 0.59
N MET A 231 -4.11 8.41 0.27
CA MET A 231 -2.76 8.31 0.86
C MET A 231 -2.77 8.54 2.38
N GLY A 232 -3.70 9.34 2.90
CA GLY A 232 -3.95 9.52 4.32
C GLY A 232 -2.73 9.95 5.14
N TYR A 233 -1.77 10.65 4.52
CA TYR A 233 -0.48 10.98 5.12
C TYR A 233 0.22 9.78 5.79
N GLY A 234 0.05 8.58 5.21
CA GLY A 234 0.69 7.33 5.64
C GLY A 234 -0.27 6.17 5.87
N GLY A 235 -1.56 6.42 6.06
CA GLY A 235 -2.54 5.37 6.26
C GLY A 235 -3.93 5.85 6.68
N PRO A 236 -4.84 4.91 6.98
CA PRO A 236 -4.63 3.47 6.97
C PRO A 236 -4.67 2.85 5.55
N HIS A 237 -3.85 1.82 5.30
CA HIS A 237 -3.85 1.05 4.05
C HIS A 237 -3.72 -0.44 4.34
N ALA A 238 -4.47 -1.28 3.63
CA ALA A 238 -4.26 -2.72 3.72
C ALA A 238 -2.99 -3.14 2.97
N ALA A 239 -2.00 -3.65 3.69
CA ALA A 239 -0.97 -4.45 3.06
C ALA A 239 -1.47 -5.87 2.81
N PHE A 240 -0.96 -6.50 1.75
CA PHE A 240 -1.25 -7.89 1.44
C PHE A 240 -0.03 -8.78 1.64
N MET A 241 -0.28 -10.06 1.93
CA MET A 241 0.71 -11.12 1.83
C MET A 241 0.09 -12.31 1.12
N SER A 242 0.76 -12.76 0.05
CA SER A 242 0.47 -13.98 -0.69
C SER A 242 1.65 -14.94 -0.58
N ALA A 243 1.41 -16.24 -0.57
CA ALA A 243 2.48 -17.22 -0.39
C ALA A 243 2.17 -18.54 -1.11
N ARG A 244 3.21 -19.38 -1.24
CA ARG A 244 3.04 -20.79 -1.61
C ARG A 244 2.26 -21.55 -0.53
N ASP A 245 1.57 -22.61 -0.96
CA ASP A 245 0.70 -23.43 -0.10
C ASP A 245 1.47 -24.07 1.08
N ASP A 246 2.73 -24.46 0.86
CA ASP A 246 3.59 -25.04 1.91
C ASP A 246 3.89 -24.06 3.06
N LEU A 247 3.64 -22.76 2.86
CA LEU A 247 3.81 -21.72 3.87
C LEU A 247 2.49 -21.30 4.55
N LEU A 248 1.34 -21.84 4.14
CA LEU A 248 0.02 -21.45 4.68
C LEU A 248 -0.05 -21.53 6.21
N ARG A 249 0.60 -22.55 6.81
CA ARG A 249 0.60 -22.75 8.27
C ARG A 249 1.44 -21.72 9.04
N THR A 250 2.36 -21.03 8.37
CA THR A 250 3.24 -20.01 8.98
C THR A 250 2.83 -18.57 8.64
N MET A 251 1.78 -18.41 7.83
CA MET A 251 1.25 -17.13 7.40
C MET A 251 0.77 -16.28 8.59
N PRO A 252 1.14 -14.99 8.66
CA PRO A 252 0.67 -14.05 9.67
C PRO A 252 -0.77 -13.59 9.40
N GLY A 253 -1.47 -13.20 10.47
CA GLY A 253 -2.80 -12.62 10.38
C GLY A 253 -3.92 -13.60 10.02
N ARG A 254 -5.09 -13.03 9.79
CA ARG A 254 -6.35 -13.74 9.52
C ARG A 254 -6.36 -14.27 8.10
N ILE A 255 -7.05 -15.38 7.87
CA ILE A 255 -7.33 -15.94 6.54
C ILE A 255 -8.80 -16.31 6.51
N ILE A 256 -9.52 -15.87 5.49
CA ILE A 256 -10.90 -16.27 5.24
C ILE A 256 -10.88 -17.55 4.40
N GLY A 257 -11.64 -18.54 4.85
CA GLY A 257 -11.81 -19.81 4.16
C GLY A 257 -13.28 -20.12 3.89
N VAL A 258 -13.51 -20.87 2.83
CA VAL A 258 -14.81 -21.47 2.52
C VAL A 258 -14.98 -22.74 3.36
N SER A 259 -16.14 -22.89 3.96
CA SER A 259 -16.59 -24.03 4.76
C SER A 259 -18.05 -24.34 4.40
N HIS A 260 -18.70 -25.20 5.19
CA HIS A 260 -20.14 -25.46 5.10
C HIS A 260 -20.83 -25.15 6.43
N ASP A 261 -22.09 -24.72 6.37
CA ASP A 261 -22.98 -24.59 7.53
C ASP A 261 -23.60 -25.94 7.94
N ALA A 262 -24.45 -25.94 8.97
CA ALA A 262 -25.12 -27.15 9.45
C ALA A 262 -26.11 -27.78 8.44
N ALA A 263 -26.55 -27.01 7.43
CA ALA A 263 -27.42 -27.49 6.36
C ALA A 263 -26.63 -27.91 5.09
N GLY A 264 -25.29 -27.82 5.12
CA GLY A 264 -24.41 -28.18 4.00
C GLY A 264 -24.23 -27.06 2.97
N ASN A 265 -24.72 -25.84 3.21
CA ASN A 265 -24.52 -24.72 2.30
C ASN A 265 -23.11 -24.16 2.44
N PRO A 266 -22.48 -23.67 1.35
CA PRO A 266 -21.23 -22.93 1.44
C PRO A 266 -21.34 -21.71 2.36
N ALA A 267 -20.45 -21.61 3.34
CA ALA A 267 -20.38 -20.51 4.30
C ALA A 267 -18.92 -20.12 4.58
N LEU A 268 -18.69 -18.85 4.87
CA LEU A 268 -17.34 -18.31 5.09
C LEU A 268 -17.01 -18.26 6.57
N ARG A 269 -15.73 -18.42 6.92
CA ARG A 269 -15.23 -18.21 8.29
C ARG A 269 -13.74 -17.85 8.29
N MET A 270 -13.25 -17.39 9.44
CA MET A 270 -11.81 -17.35 9.69
C MET A 270 -11.26 -18.78 9.80
N ALA A 271 -10.24 -19.08 9.01
CA ALA A 271 -9.60 -20.39 8.89
C ALA A 271 -8.24 -20.43 9.59
N LEU A 272 -7.86 -21.62 10.07
CA LEU A 272 -6.56 -21.87 10.69
C LEU A 272 -6.22 -20.91 11.84
N GLN A 273 -7.21 -20.56 12.67
CA GLN A 273 -7.08 -19.56 13.75
C GLN A 273 -6.06 -19.96 14.83
N THR A 274 -5.67 -21.23 14.89
CA THR A 274 -4.61 -21.71 15.81
C THR A 274 -3.25 -21.08 15.53
N ARG A 275 -3.05 -20.41 14.39
CA ARG A 275 -1.86 -19.60 14.10
C ARG A 275 -1.81 -18.28 14.88
N GLU A 276 -2.97 -17.76 15.28
CA GLU A 276 -3.13 -16.39 15.77
C GLU A 276 -2.88 -16.25 17.28
N GLN A 277 -2.56 -15.03 17.71
CA GLN A 277 -2.16 -14.69 19.09
C GLN A 277 -3.21 -15.07 20.15
N HIS A 278 -4.50 -15.02 19.83
CA HIS A 278 -5.56 -15.30 20.80
C HIS A 278 -5.64 -16.79 21.20
N ILE A 279 -5.06 -17.69 20.40
CA ILE A 279 -4.95 -19.12 20.70
C ILE A 279 -3.52 -19.47 21.12
N ARG A 280 -2.53 -19.05 20.32
CA ARG A 280 -1.15 -19.51 20.48
C ARG A 280 -0.22 -18.57 21.25
N ARG A 281 -0.66 -17.35 21.56
CA ARG A 281 0.07 -16.35 22.35
C ARG A 281 1.50 -16.17 21.80
N GLU A 282 2.53 -16.37 22.60
CA GLU A 282 3.94 -16.26 22.22
C GLU A 282 4.39 -17.24 21.13
N LYS A 283 3.64 -18.33 20.89
CA LYS A 283 3.90 -19.33 19.83
C LYS A 283 3.15 -19.04 18.53
N ALA A 284 2.42 -17.91 18.46
CA ALA A 284 1.70 -17.50 17.27
C ALA A 284 2.66 -17.17 16.13
N THR A 285 2.13 -17.09 14.90
CA THR A 285 2.94 -16.74 13.73
C THR A 285 3.34 -15.27 13.71
N SER A 286 2.56 -14.41 14.38
CA SER A 286 2.73 -12.97 14.53
C SER A 286 1.96 -12.47 15.76
N ASN A 287 2.29 -11.26 16.24
CA ASN A 287 1.54 -10.56 17.29
C ASN A 287 0.32 -9.79 16.76
N ILE A 288 0.12 -9.72 15.43
CA ILE A 288 -0.98 -8.97 14.81
C ILE A 288 -2.35 -9.44 15.33
N CYS A 289 -3.25 -8.49 15.59
CA CYS A 289 -4.61 -8.75 16.07
C CYS A 289 -5.63 -7.92 15.28
N THR A 290 -5.61 -6.60 15.47
CA THR A 290 -6.22 -5.64 14.56
C THR A 290 -5.35 -5.58 13.30
N SER A 291 -5.98 -5.59 12.14
CA SER A 291 -5.36 -5.37 10.83
C SER A 291 -6.16 -4.30 10.09
N GLN A 292 -6.11 -4.28 8.77
CA GLN A 292 -6.68 -3.21 7.93
C GLN A 292 -7.89 -3.69 7.15
N ALA A 293 -8.83 -4.37 7.82
CA ALA A 293 -9.94 -5.07 7.17
C ALA A 293 -10.86 -4.16 6.33
N LEU A 294 -11.21 -2.96 6.83
CA LEU A 294 -12.05 -2.02 6.08
C LEU A 294 -11.36 -1.57 4.78
N LEU A 295 -10.06 -1.31 4.84
CA LEU A 295 -9.26 -0.85 3.70
C LEU A 295 -8.96 -2.00 2.72
N ALA A 296 -8.85 -3.24 3.22
CA ALA A 296 -8.80 -4.44 2.39
C ALA A 296 -10.11 -4.62 1.61
N ASN A 297 -11.26 -4.38 2.26
CA ASN A 297 -12.55 -4.38 1.60
C ASN A 297 -12.62 -3.26 0.53
N MET A 298 -12.17 -2.03 0.84
CA MET A 298 -12.11 -0.95 -0.15
C MET A 298 -11.32 -1.36 -1.40
N ALA A 299 -10.10 -1.88 -1.22
CA ALA A 299 -9.25 -2.32 -2.33
C ALA A 299 -9.84 -3.52 -3.10
N GLY A 300 -10.41 -4.50 -2.40
CA GLY A 300 -11.10 -5.62 -3.03
C GLY A 300 -12.31 -5.18 -3.85
N PHE A 301 -13.06 -4.20 -3.35
CA PHE A 301 -14.20 -3.63 -4.06
C PHE A 301 -13.80 -2.70 -5.21
N TYR A 302 -12.67 -2.00 -5.12
CA TYR A 302 -12.08 -1.28 -6.25
C TYR A 302 -11.83 -2.25 -7.42
N ALA A 303 -11.24 -3.42 -7.13
CA ALA A 303 -11.06 -4.46 -8.14
C ALA A 303 -12.38 -5.06 -8.66
N VAL A 304 -13.41 -5.22 -7.81
CA VAL A 304 -14.74 -5.67 -8.24
C VAL A 304 -15.41 -4.64 -9.17
N TYR A 305 -15.31 -3.35 -8.84
CA TYR A 305 -15.95 -2.27 -9.59
C TYR A 305 -15.32 -2.08 -10.97
N HIS A 306 -13.99 -2.08 -11.04
CA HIS A 306 -13.26 -1.90 -12.30
C HIS A 306 -13.15 -3.19 -13.13
N GLY A 307 -13.07 -4.34 -12.48
CA GLY A 307 -12.77 -5.62 -13.10
C GLY A 307 -11.39 -5.67 -13.79
N PRO A 308 -11.03 -6.80 -14.42
CA PRO A 308 -9.73 -6.96 -15.07
C PRO A 308 -9.49 -5.97 -16.21
N GLN A 309 -10.54 -5.60 -16.95
CA GLN A 309 -10.44 -4.67 -18.08
C GLN A 309 -10.24 -3.22 -17.62
N GLY A 310 -10.97 -2.79 -16.58
CA GLY A 310 -10.83 -1.45 -16.01
C GLY A 310 -9.45 -1.25 -15.38
N LEU A 311 -9.00 -2.22 -14.58
CA LEU A 311 -7.68 -2.16 -13.95
C LEU A 311 -6.54 -2.19 -14.97
N THR A 312 -6.62 -3.06 -16.00
CA THR A 312 -5.64 -3.06 -17.09
C THR A 312 -5.60 -1.71 -17.81
N ARG A 313 -6.75 -1.08 -18.08
CA ARG A 313 -6.83 0.25 -18.70
C ARG A 313 -6.21 1.33 -17.81
N ILE A 314 -6.43 1.29 -16.50
CA ILE A 314 -5.80 2.21 -15.55
C ILE A 314 -4.28 2.01 -15.57
N ALA A 315 -3.79 0.77 -15.46
CA ALA A 315 -2.37 0.47 -15.50
C ALA A 315 -1.71 0.92 -16.82
N LEU A 316 -2.33 0.62 -17.97
CA LEU A 316 -1.86 1.07 -19.29
C LEU A 316 -1.84 2.58 -19.39
N ARG A 317 -2.84 3.28 -18.84
CA ARG A 317 -2.90 4.74 -18.85
C ARG A 317 -1.75 5.34 -18.02
N VAL A 318 -1.52 4.86 -16.80
CA VAL A 318 -0.42 5.32 -15.95
C VAL A 318 0.92 5.10 -16.63
N ASN A 319 1.13 3.91 -17.19
CA ASN A 319 2.33 3.61 -17.95
C ASN A 319 2.49 4.49 -19.21
N ALA A 320 1.40 4.74 -19.95
CA ALA A 320 1.41 5.61 -21.12
C ALA A 320 1.77 7.06 -20.76
N MET A 321 1.26 7.61 -19.65
CA MET A 321 1.65 8.95 -19.17
C MET A 321 3.13 9.01 -18.78
N THR A 322 3.66 7.93 -18.21
CA THR A 322 5.07 7.83 -17.82
C THR A 322 5.97 7.79 -19.06
N ARG A 323 5.59 7.00 -20.07
CA ARG A 323 6.24 6.95 -21.37
C ARG A 323 6.14 8.28 -22.11
N LEU A 324 5.01 8.98 -22.01
CA LEU A 324 4.84 10.31 -22.60
C LEU A 324 5.84 11.30 -22.01
N LEU A 325 5.97 11.33 -20.68
CA LEU A 325 6.94 12.18 -20.00
C LEU A 325 8.37 11.91 -20.49
N ALA A 326 8.78 10.63 -20.51
CA ALA A 326 10.10 10.25 -21.01
C ALA A 326 10.33 10.68 -22.47
N ARG A 327 9.33 10.50 -23.34
CA ARG A 327 9.40 10.90 -24.77
C ARG A 327 9.48 12.40 -24.96
N LEU A 328 8.74 13.20 -24.20
CA LEU A 328 8.77 14.66 -24.29
C LEU A 328 10.15 15.21 -23.86
N LEU A 329 10.72 14.66 -22.78
CA LEU A 329 12.04 15.05 -22.31
C LEU A 329 13.13 14.66 -23.32
N ALA A 330 13.04 13.47 -23.92
CA ALA A 330 13.99 13.02 -24.94
C ALA A 330 13.99 13.87 -26.22
N ARG A 331 12.90 14.61 -26.51
CA ARG A 331 12.78 15.54 -27.65
C ARG A 331 13.26 16.95 -27.34
N THR A 332 13.45 17.27 -26.05
CA THR A 332 13.91 18.59 -25.62
C THR A 332 15.43 18.63 -25.71
N ASP A 333 15.99 19.67 -26.33
CA ASP A 333 17.45 19.84 -26.41
C ASP A 333 18.03 20.00 -25.00
N GLY A 334 19.04 19.18 -24.66
CA GLY A 334 19.57 19.08 -23.29
C GLY A 334 18.60 18.47 -22.26
N GLY A 335 17.46 17.91 -22.66
CA GLY A 335 16.49 17.31 -21.75
C GLY A 335 17.01 16.03 -21.07
N PRO A 336 16.71 15.83 -19.77
CA PRO A 336 17.21 14.67 -19.03
C PRO A 336 16.58 13.36 -19.54
N ARG A 337 17.35 12.27 -19.50
CA ARG A 337 16.88 10.92 -19.83
C ARG A 337 16.74 10.08 -18.56
N PRO A 338 15.76 9.17 -18.49
CA PRO A 338 15.69 8.22 -17.38
C PRO A 338 16.97 7.39 -17.27
N LEU A 339 17.38 7.05 -16.05
CA LEU A 339 18.56 6.21 -15.76
C LEU A 339 18.34 4.72 -16.05
N HIS A 340 17.14 4.34 -16.51
CA HIS A 340 16.75 2.97 -16.78
C HIS A 340 15.71 2.90 -17.90
N ASP A 341 15.76 1.81 -18.66
CA ASP A 341 14.91 1.63 -19.84
C ASP A 341 13.62 0.84 -19.54
N SER A 342 13.60 0.04 -18.47
CA SER A 342 12.46 -0.79 -18.10
C SER A 342 11.77 -0.29 -16.82
N TYR A 343 10.53 0.19 -16.94
CA TYR A 343 9.75 0.79 -15.86
C TYR A 343 8.24 0.66 -16.09
N PHE A 344 7.50 0.73 -14.98
CA PHE A 344 6.03 0.86 -14.99
C PHE A 344 5.60 2.34 -14.97
N ASP A 345 5.76 3.01 -13.83
CA ASP A 345 5.25 4.37 -13.59
C ASP A 345 6.28 5.35 -13.01
N THR A 346 7.48 4.87 -12.73
CA THR A 346 8.50 5.62 -11.99
C THR A 346 9.78 5.79 -12.81
N LEU A 347 10.20 7.04 -12.97
CA LEU A 347 11.42 7.45 -13.66
C LEU A 347 12.39 8.09 -12.67
N VAL A 348 13.68 7.89 -12.89
CA VAL A 348 14.75 8.56 -12.14
C VAL A 348 15.65 9.26 -13.13
N PHE A 349 15.96 10.51 -12.86
CA PHE A 349 16.81 11.35 -13.68
C PHE A 349 18.03 11.78 -12.86
N ASP A 350 19.20 11.82 -13.49
CA ASP A 350 20.35 12.53 -12.95
C ASP A 350 20.34 13.96 -13.50
N LEU A 351 20.11 14.93 -12.62
CA LEU A 351 20.07 16.36 -12.95
C LEU A 351 21.43 17.03 -12.66
N GLY A 352 22.43 16.27 -12.22
CA GLY A 352 23.75 16.77 -11.82
C GLY A 352 23.68 17.65 -10.56
N ALA A 353 24.72 18.47 -10.37
CA ALA A 353 24.87 19.30 -9.17
C ALA A 353 23.90 20.49 -9.10
N ASP A 354 23.38 20.96 -10.23
CA ASP A 354 22.51 22.15 -10.31
C ASP A 354 21.03 21.78 -10.54
N ALA A 355 20.43 21.12 -9.55
CA ALA A 355 19.01 20.78 -9.54
C ALA A 355 18.09 21.93 -9.06
N GLU A 356 18.63 23.10 -8.70
CA GLU A 356 17.85 24.22 -8.18
C GLU A 356 16.84 24.80 -9.18
N PRO A 357 17.17 24.96 -10.48
CA PRO A 357 16.19 25.40 -11.47
C PRO A 357 14.98 24.47 -11.56
N VAL A 358 15.19 23.16 -11.41
CA VAL A 358 14.12 22.15 -11.40
C VAL A 358 13.26 22.31 -10.15
N ARG A 359 13.89 22.43 -8.96
CA ARG A 359 13.19 22.69 -7.69
C ARG A 359 12.37 23.97 -7.74
N ALA A 360 12.93 25.05 -8.27
CA ALA A 360 12.24 26.34 -8.39
C ALA A 360 10.99 26.23 -9.28
N ARG A 361 11.09 25.54 -10.43
CA ARG A 361 9.92 25.28 -11.29
C ARG A 361 8.90 24.36 -10.61
N ALA A 362 9.34 23.31 -9.92
CA ALA A 362 8.46 22.40 -9.18
C ALA A 362 7.67 23.13 -8.10
N ARG A 363 8.35 23.97 -7.29
CA ARG A 363 7.71 24.83 -6.27
C ARG A 363 6.72 25.82 -6.88
N ALA A 364 7.09 26.47 -7.99
CA ALA A 364 6.21 27.41 -8.69
C ALA A 364 4.91 26.75 -9.19
N LEU A 365 4.94 25.44 -9.46
CA LEU A 365 3.78 24.65 -9.91
C LEU A 365 3.17 23.76 -8.81
N ARG A 366 3.62 23.90 -7.55
CA ARG A 366 3.21 23.09 -6.39
C ARG A 366 3.28 21.59 -6.67
N ILE A 367 4.44 21.16 -7.14
CA ILE A 367 4.78 19.76 -7.44
C ILE A 367 5.84 19.26 -6.47
N ASN A 368 5.62 18.09 -5.87
CA ASN A 368 6.64 17.37 -5.13
C ASN A 368 7.26 16.27 -6.00
N LEU A 369 8.59 16.23 -6.04
CA LEU A 369 9.38 15.16 -6.65
C LEU A 369 10.16 14.43 -5.54
N ARG A 370 10.65 13.22 -5.79
CA ARG A 370 11.48 12.51 -4.83
C ARG A 370 12.94 12.91 -4.96
N GLU A 371 13.54 13.44 -3.91
CA GLU A 371 14.96 13.78 -3.89
C GLU A 371 15.77 12.71 -3.16
N PHE A 372 16.50 11.89 -3.92
CA PHE A 372 17.23 10.75 -3.36
C PHE A 372 18.36 11.18 -2.41
N ALA A 373 18.93 12.37 -2.60
CA ALA A 373 19.95 12.93 -1.70
C ALA A 373 19.45 13.10 -0.26
N ALA A 374 18.16 13.41 -0.07
CA ALA A 374 17.55 13.53 1.26
C ALA A 374 17.42 12.17 1.99
N GLU A 375 17.54 11.07 1.24
CA GLU A 375 17.45 9.69 1.72
C GLU A 375 18.83 9.00 1.79
N CYS A 376 19.92 9.79 1.84
CA CYS A 376 21.31 9.29 1.73
C CYS A 376 21.62 8.58 0.40
N GLY A 377 20.81 8.81 -0.64
CA GLY A 377 21.06 8.36 -2.01
C GLY A 377 21.97 9.30 -2.81
N PRO A 378 22.15 9.04 -4.12
CA PRO A 378 23.04 9.85 -4.96
C PRO A 378 22.56 11.31 -5.08
N GLN A 379 23.51 12.25 -5.07
CA GLN A 379 23.23 13.67 -5.30
C GLN A 379 22.75 13.91 -6.74
N GLY A 380 21.84 14.86 -6.92
CA GLY A 380 21.30 15.21 -8.23
C GLY A 380 20.25 14.25 -8.79
N HIS A 381 20.08 13.07 -8.18
CA HIS A 381 19.04 12.13 -8.60
C HIS A 381 17.65 12.57 -8.11
N VAL A 382 16.72 12.65 -9.05
CA VAL A 382 15.32 12.98 -8.79
C VAL A 382 14.41 11.91 -9.37
N GLY A 383 13.48 11.42 -8.53
CA GLY A 383 12.46 10.44 -8.89
C GLY A 383 11.11 11.09 -9.17
N VAL A 384 10.41 10.55 -10.16
CA VAL A 384 9.05 10.95 -10.54
C VAL A 384 8.21 9.69 -10.71
N ALA A 385 7.26 9.46 -9.79
CA ALA A 385 6.30 8.37 -9.85
C ALA A 385 4.92 8.91 -10.27
N LEU A 386 4.45 8.52 -11.45
CA LEU A 386 3.12 8.88 -11.93
C LEU A 386 2.06 7.92 -11.41
N ASP A 387 0.81 8.36 -11.46
CA ASP A 387 -0.29 7.63 -10.89
C ASP A 387 -1.61 7.86 -11.65
N GLU A 388 -2.70 7.28 -11.13
CA GLU A 388 -4.02 7.29 -11.77
C GLU A 388 -4.58 8.70 -11.98
N THR A 389 -4.18 9.66 -11.15
CA THR A 389 -4.69 11.03 -11.16
C THR A 389 -4.08 11.90 -12.25
N VAL A 390 -2.97 11.45 -12.84
CA VAL A 390 -2.18 12.22 -13.80
C VAL A 390 -2.97 12.47 -15.10
N THR A 391 -3.02 13.74 -15.50
CA THR A 391 -3.57 14.23 -16.76
C THR A 391 -2.46 14.58 -17.77
N LEU A 392 -2.85 14.88 -19.02
CA LEU A 392 -1.90 15.37 -20.01
C LEU A 392 -1.26 16.71 -19.59
N ALA A 393 -2.03 17.58 -18.91
CA ALA A 393 -1.52 18.85 -18.40
C ALA A 393 -0.45 18.64 -17.33
N ASP A 394 -0.63 17.66 -16.44
CA ASP A 394 0.36 17.30 -15.43
C ASP A 394 1.66 16.79 -16.07
N VAL A 395 1.56 15.97 -17.13
CA VAL A 395 2.74 15.52 -17.88
C VAL A 395 3.47 16.69 -18.54
N ALA A 396 2.75 17.67 -19.09
CA ALA A 396 3.36 18.87 -19.66
C ALA A 396 4.03 19.75 -18.60
N ASP A 397 3.41 19.92 -17.44
CA ASP A 397 3.98 20.61 -16.29
C ASP A 397 5.27 19.91 -15.83
N LEU A 398 5.27 18.58 -15.70
CA LEU A 398 6.44 17.79 -15.34
C LEU A 398 7.56 17.88 -16.38
N ALA A 399 7.21 17.84 -17.68
CA ALA A 399 8.17 18.04 -18.76
C ALA A 399 8.83 19.42 -18.67
N PHE A 400 8.07 20.47 -18.36
CA PHE A 400 8.61 21.81 -18.11
C PHE A 400 9.47 21.87 -16.84
N VAL A 401 9.02 21.25 -15.74
CA VAL A 401 9.78 21.20 -14.49
C VAL A 401 11.16 20.57 -14.71
N LEU A 402 11.21 19.43 -15.40
CA LEU A 402 12.46 18.68 -15.61
C LEU A 402 13.32 19.24 -16.75
N GLY A 403 12.71 19.60 -17.88
CA GLY A 403 13.41 20.01 -19.10
C GLY A 403 13.52 21.52 -19.32
N GLY A 404 12.86 22.35 -18.50
CA GLY A 404 12.91 23.82 -18.58
C GLY A 404 12.18 24.44 -19.78
N THR A 405 11.66 23.61 -20.70
CA THR A 405 10.98 24.04 -21.92
C THR A 405 9.49 23.71 -21.84
N ARG A 406 8.64 24.70 -22.13
CA ARG A 406 7.19 24.47 -22.20
C ARG A 406 6.86 23.67 -23.46
N VAL A 407 6.04 22.64 -23.30
CA VAL A 407 5.47 21.88 -24.41
C VAL A 407 4.17 22.57 -24.82
N ASP A 408 4.04 22.94 -26.09
CA ASP A 408 2.78 23.48 -26.60
C ASP A 408 1.70 22.38 -26.71
N ALA A 409 0.43 22.78 -26.69
CA ALA A 409 -0.69 21.84 -26.70
C ALA A 409 -0.69 20.93 -27.95
N SER A 410 -0.33 21.46 -29.12
CA SER A 410 -0.34 20.68 -30.36
C SER A 410 0.75 19.61 -30.39
N ALA A 411 1.94 19.92 -29.86
CA ALA A 411 3.05 19.00 -29.71
C ALA A 411 2.74 17.92 -28.66
N LEU A 412 2.06 18.30 -27.57
CA LEU A 412 1.60 17.35 -26.54
C LEU A 412 0.59 16.37 -27.11
N ASP A 413 -0.43 16.85 -27.83
CA ASP A 413 -1.45 16.02 -28.47
C ASP A 413 -0.85 15.09 -29.52
N ALA A 414 0.07 15.61 -30.35
CA ALA A 414 0.78 14.79 -31.34
C ALA A 414 1.67 13.71 -30.67
N ALA A 415 2.35 14.05 -29.57
CA ALA A 415 3.15 13.10 -28.81
C ALA A 415 2.29 12.01 -28.17
N ALA A 416 1.16 12.40 -27.57
CA ALA A 416 0.18 11.48 -26.99
C ALA A 416 -0.44 10.56 -28.03
N ALA A 417 -0.86 11.09 -29.18
CA ALA A 417 -1.41 10.30 -30.30
C ALA A 417 -0.40 9.31 -30.90
N SER A 418 0.90 9.60 -30.79
CA SER A 418 1.98 8.72 -31.26
C SER A 418 2.33 7.57 -30.29
N LEU A 419 1.71 7.50 -29.12
CA LEU A 419 1.93 6.41 -28.16
C LEU A 419 1.17 5.16 -28.58
N GLY A 420 1.92 4.07 -28.80
CA GLY A 420 1.33 2.75 -28.95
C GLY A 420 0.74 2.26 -27.63
N LEU A 421 -0.35 1.48 -27.72
CA LEU A 421 -1.01 0.85 -26.57
C LEU A 421 -0.08 -0.11 -25.82
N GLU A 422 0.78 -0.84 -26.55
CA GLU A 422 1.74 -1.75 -25.96
C GLU A 422 2.74 -1.02 -25.06
N PRO A 423 2.98 -1.50 -23.82
CA PRO A 423 3.91 -0.88 -22.88
C PRO A 423 5.36 -1.18 -23.28
N ASP A 424 5.88 -0.46 -24.28
CA ASP A 424 7.25 -0.60 -24.77
C ASP A 424 8.33 -0.28 -23.73
N SER A 425 7.98 0.38 -22.61
CA SER A 425 8.85 0.55 -21.44
C SER A 425 8.93 -0.67 -20.53
N ILE A 426 8.22 -1.75 -20.83
CA ILE A 426 8.36 -3.03 -20.12
C ILE A 426 8.96 -4.02 -21.11
N ALA A 427 10.15 -4.53 -20.80
CA ALA A 427 10.81 -5.54 -21.62
C ALA A 427 9.87 -6.73 -21.88
N PRO A 428 9.77 -7.29 -23.11
CA PRO A 428 8.83 -8.38 -23.41
C PRO A 428 8.94 -9.58 -22.45
N ALA A 429 10.16 -9.91 -22.02
CA ALA A 429 10.41 -10.99 -21.05
C ALA A 429 9.87 -10.71 -19.64
N LEU A 430 9.52 -9.46 -19.32
CA LEU A 430 8.96 -9.04 -18.03
C LEU A 430 7.47 -8.72 -18.10
N ARG A 431 6.84 -8.82 -19.27
CA ARG A 431 5.40 -8.57 -19.43
C ARG A 431 4.58 -9.74 -18.90
N ARG A 432 3.44 -9.41 -18.30
CA ARG A 432 2.44 -10.39 -17.90
C ARG A 432 1.83 -11.04 -19.14
N ALA A 433 1.53 -12.34 -19.04
CA ALA A 433 0.91 -13.11 -20.12
C ALA A 433 -0.35 -13.89 -19.67
N ASP A 434 -0.54 -14.07 -18.37
CA ASP A 434 -1.67 -14.78 -17.78
C ASP A 434 -2.83 -13.83 -17.42
N ALA A 435 -4.05 -14.37 -17.47
CA ALA A 435 -5.26 -13.63 -17.09
C ALA A 435 -5.39 -13.49 -15.57
N VAL A 436 -5.99 -12.39 -15.13
CA VAL A 436 -6.29 -12.12 -13.72
C VAL A 436 -7.77 -11.82 -13.51
N LEU A 437 -8.23 -11.97 -12.26
CA LEU A 437 -9.57 -11.57 -11.83
C LEU A 437 -10.65 -12.26 -12.67
N THR A 438 -10.44 -13.55 -12.94
CA THR A 438 -11.32 -14.36 -13.80
C THR A 438 -12.58 -14.81 -13.06
N HIS A 439 -12.58 -14.76 -11.73
CA HIS A 439 -13.75 -15.10 -10.93
C HIS A 439 -14.94 -14.18 -11.28
N PRO A 440 -16.18 -14.70 -11.36
CA PRO A 440 -17.34 -13.91 -11.77
C PRO A 440 -17.61 -12.67 -10.92
N VAL A 441 -17.17 -12.63 -9.66
CA VAL A 441 -17.36 -11.46 -8.78
C VAL A 441 -16.73 -10.19 -9.37
N PHE A 442 -15.59 -10.31 -10.06
CA PHE A 442 -14.88 -9.19 -10.69
C PHE A 442 -15.44 -8.83 -12.08
N ASN A 443 -16.50 -9.51 -12.53
CA ASN A 443 -17.03 -9.39 -13.90
C ASN A 443 -18.54 -9.15 -13.95
N ARG A 444 -19.18 -8.88 -12.80
CA ARG A 444 -20.66 -8.75 -12.68
C ARG A 444 -21.16 -7.41 -12.15
N HIS A 445 -20.30 -6.59 -11.53
CA HIS A 445 -20.72 -5.44 -10.73
C HIS A 445 -20.07 -4.13 -11.22
N HIS A 446 -20.10 -3.88 -12.53
CA HIS A 446 -19.41 -2.74 -13.15
C HIS A 446 -20.29 -1.50 -13.32
N SER A 447 -21.62 -1.67 -13.34
CA SER A 447 -22.51 -0.50 -13.23
C SER A 447 -22.60 -0.07 -11.76
N GLU A 448 -22.69 1.24 -11.53
CA GLU A 448 -22.85 1.78 -10.18
C GLU A 448 -24.08 1.19 -9.47
N THR A 449 -25.19 1.01 -10.19
CA THR A 449 -26.42 0.41 -9.65
C THR A 449 -26.21 -1.03 -9.17
N GLU A 450 -25.58 -1.89 -9.98
CA GLU A 450 -25.31 -3.28 -9.58
C GLU A 450 -24.30 -3.36 -8.44
N PHE A 451 -23.31 -2.47 -8.46
CA PHE A 451 -22.27 -2.41 -7.44
C PHE A 451 -22.80 -1.95 -6.08
N VAL A 452 -23.61 -0.88 -6.03
CA VAL A 452 -24.24 -0.42 -4.79
C VAL A 452 -25.20 -1.48 -4.24
N ARG A 453 -25.94 -2.20 -5.10
CA ARG A 453 -26.74 -3.35 -4.68
C ARG A 453 -25.88 -4.48 -4.10
N TYR A 454 -24.70 -4.74 -4.67
CA TYR A 454 -23.76 -5.72 -4.15
C TYR A 454 -23.24 -5.32 -2.76
N LEU A 455 -22.77 -4.07 -2.59
CA LEU A 455 -22.36 -3.53 -1.29
C LEU A 455 -23.48 -3.66 -0.25
N LYS A 456 -24.70 -3.23 -0.59
CA LYS A 456 -25.83 -3.28 0.36
C LYS A 456 -26.24 -4.71 0.72
N LYS A 457 -26.16 -5.64 -0.25
CA LYS A 457 -26.42 -7.07 0.01
C LYS A 457 -25.44 -7.64 1.03
N LEU A 458 -24.16 -7.27 0.95
CA LEU A 458 -23.15 -7.71 1.90
C LEU A 458 -23.33 -7.02 3.26
N GLU A 459 -23.54 -5.71 3.28
CA GLU A 459 -23.81 -4.95 4.50
C GLU A 459 -24.96 -5.57 5.31
N ASN A 460 -26.07 -5.91 4.65
CA ASN A 460 -27.26 -6.46 5.32
C ASN A 460 -27.07 -7.90 5.87
N ARG A 461 -25.93 -8.56 5.60
CA ARG A 461 -25.58 -9.87 6.18
C ARG A 461 -24.75 -9.74 7.46
N ASP A 462 -24.42 -8.50 7.85
CA ASP A 462 -23.52 -8.21 8.95
C ASP A 462 -24.25 -7.47 10.06
N ILE A 463 -24.19 -8.00 11.28
CA ILE A 463 -24.55 -7.22 12.45
C ILE A 463 -23.45 -6.19 12.75
N SER A 464 -23.87 -4.98 13.09
CA SER A 464 -23.01 -3.82 13.37
C SER A 464 -23.71 -2.89 14.39
N LEU A 465 -23.07 -1.80 14.80
CA LEU A 465 -23.63 -0.92 15.85
C LEU A 465 -24.87 -0.14 15.39
N VAL A 466 -25.20 -0.15 14.09
CA VAL A 466 -26.48 0.41 13.61
C VAL A 466 -27.69 -0.45 14.01
N HIS A 467 -27.46 -1.68 14.49
CA HIS A 467 -28.50 -2.63 14.85
C HIS A 467 -28.71 -2.69 16.37
N SER A 468 -27.64 -2.95 17.12
CA SER A 468 -27.70 -3.20 18.56
C SER A 468 -26.33 -3.06 19.22
N MET A 469 -26.31 -3.12 20.55
CA MET A 469 -25.07 -3.26 21.31
C MET A 469 -24.34 -4.55 20.90
N ILE A 470 -23.04 -4.44 20.64
CA ILE A 470 -22.13 -5.57 20.44
C ILE A 470 -21.18 -5.62 21.65
N PRO A 471 -21.53 -6.33 22.75
CA PRO A 471 -20.84 -6.25 24.04
C PRO A 471 -19.57 -7.10 24.09
N LEU A 472 -18.64 -6.89 23.15
CA LEU A 472 -17.36 -7.60 23.12
C LEU A 472 -16.43 -7.07 24.20
N GLY A 473 -16.19 -7.89 25.22
CA GLY A 473 -15.16 -7.63 26.23
C GLY A 473 -13.80 -7.32 25.59
N SER A 474 -13.05 -6.39 26.17
CA SER A 474 -11.74 -5.92 25.67
C SER A 474 -11.75 -5.18 24.31
N CYS A 475 -12.91 -4.97 23.68
CA CYS A 475 -13.01 -4.26 22.38
C CYS A 475 -13.54 -2.83 22.50
N THR A 476 -14.20 -2.48 23.60
CA THR A 476 -14.75 -1.13 23.85
C THR A 476 -15.61 -0.62 22.68
N MET A 477 -16.62 -1.40 22.28
CA MET A 477 -17.55 -1.07 21.19
C MET A 477 -18.47 0.09 21.58
N LYS A 478 -17.94 1.32 21.48
CA LYS A 478 -18.62 2.58 21.78
C LYS A 478 -19.14 3.25 20.50
N LEU A 479 -19.76 4.43 20.65
CA LEU A 479 -20.13 5.29 19.54
C LEU A 479 -18.89 5.68 18.71
N ASN A 480 -19.00 5.58 17.39
CA ASN A 480 -18.15 6.26 16.42
C ASN A 480 -18.98 7.42 15.86
N ALA A 481 -18.81 8.63 16.41
CA ALA A 481 -19.71 9.73 16.09
C ALA A 481 -19.51 10.21 14.64
N ALA A 482 -20.58 10.63 13.97
CA ALA A 482 -20.49 11.09 12.59
C ALA A 482 -19.54 12.29 12.43
N SER A 483 -19.50 13.19 13.41
CA SER A 483 -18.58 14.32 13.47
C SER A 483 -17.12 13.92 13.65
N GLU A 484 -16.83 12.82 14.37
CA GLU A 484 -15.47 12.27 14.51
C GLU A 484 -15.01 11.64 13.19
N MET A 485 -15.94 11.05 12.42
CA MET A 485 -15.64 10.35 11.17
C MET A 485 -15.55 11.27 9.95
N ALA A 486 -16.32 12.37 9.91
CA ALA A 486 -16.36 13.27 8.75
C ALA A 486 -15.00 13.82 8.27
N PRO A 487 -14.05 14.18 9.16
CA PRO A 487 -12.74 14.70 8.75
C PRO A 487 -11.84 13.68 8.05
N VAL A 488 -12.08 12.38 8.23
CA VAL A 488 -11.26 11.30 7.65
C VAL A 488 -11.24 11.37 6.12
N THR A 489 -12.33 11.86 5.49
CA THR A 489 -12.44 12.00 4.04
C THR A 489 -12.20 13.42 3.52
N TRP A 490 -11.80 14.36 4.40
CA TRP A 490 -11.41 15.70 3.96
C TRP A 490 -10.11 15.63 3.14
N PRO A 491 -10.07 16.22 1.93
CA PRO A 491 -8.88 16.17 1.07
C PRO A 491 -7.60 16.61 1.78
N GLU A 492 -7.70 17.60 2.66
CA GLU A 492 -6.59 18.18 3.41
C GLU A 492 -5.91 17.17 4.36
N PHE A 493 -6.62 16.12 4.78
CA PHE A 493 -6.06 14.99 5.54
C PHE A 493 -5.84 13.76 4.66
N ALA A 494 -6.81 13.44 3.81
CA ALA A 494 -6.85 12.20 3.03
C ALA A 494 -5.84 12.16 1.87
N ASN A 495 -5.51 13.30 1.26
CA ASN A 495 -4.77 13.33 0.00
C ASN A 495 -3.31 13.80 0.14
N LEU A 496 -2.84 14.04 1.37
CA LEU A 496 -1.44 14.43 1.60
C LEU A 496 -0.53 13.20 1.50
N HIS A 497 0.58 13.33 0.76
CA HIS A 497 1.59 12.27 0.66
C HIS A 497 2.39 12.17 1.96
N PRO A 498 2.65 10.98 2.53
CA PRO A 498 3.34 10.83 3.84
C PRO A 498 4.74 11.44 3.89
N PHE A 499 5.43 11.48 2.75
CA PHE A 499 6.77 12.05 2.61
C PHE A 499 6.78 13.44 1.97
N ALA A 500 5.63 14.13 1.94
CA ALA A 500 5.60 15.54 1.58
C ALA A 500 6.53 16.35 2.52
N PRO A 501 7.15 17.44 2.05
CA PRO A 501 7.90 18.36 2.90
C PRO A 501 7.11 18.75 4.15
N ARG A 502 7.78 18.82 5.31
CA ARG A 502 7.12 18.97 6.62
C ARG A 502 6.28 20.23 6.72
N GLU A 503 6.70 21.30 6.06
CA GLU A 503 5.98 22.56 5.96
C GLU A 503 4.60 22.43 5.31
N GLN A 504 4.41 21.44 4.41
CA GLN A 504 3.12 21.17 3.78
C GLN A 504 2.15 20.41 4.70
N ALA A 505 2.63 19.87 5.81
CA ALA A 505 1.88 19.08 6.78
C ALA A 505 1.68 19.82 8.12
N ALA A 506 1.70 21.16 8.12
CA ALA A 506 1.62 21.96 9.34
C ALA A 506 0.31 21.73 10.14
N GLY A 507 -0.80 21.45 9.45
CA GLY A 507 -2.07 21.06 10.05
C GLY A 507 -2.01 19.72 10.78
N TYR A 508 -1.43 18.70 10.12
CA TYR A 508 -1.15 17.41 10.76
C TYR A 508 -0.24 17.55 11.98
N ALA A 509 0.84 18.33 11.88
CA ALA A 509 1.77 18.54 12.98
C ALA A 509 1.09 19.19 14.19
N ALA A 510 0.27 20.22 13.97
CA ALA A 510 -0.48 20.89 15.04
C ALA A 510 -1.52 19.95 15.68
N MET A 511 -2.29 19.22 14.87
CA MET A 511 -3.29 18.25 15.34
C MET A 511 -2.64 17.14 16.18
N LEU A 512 -1.55 16.54 15.71
CA LEU A 512 -0.82 15.49 16.44
C LEU A 512 -0.16 16.03 17.71
N GLY A 513 0.33 17.27 17.70
CA GLY A 513 0.85 17.94 18.90
C GLY A 513 -0.21 18.10 19.98
N GLN A 514 -1.41 18.55 19.60
CA GLN A 514 -2.55 18.69 20.51
C GLN A 514 -3.02 17.34 21.05
N LEU A 515 -3.24 16.35 20.16
CA LEU A 515 -3.62 15.00 20.57
C LEU A 515 -2.57 14.35 21.48
N GLY A 516 -1.28 14.54 21.17
CA GLY A 516 -0.17 14.02 21.97
C GLY A 516 -0.16 14.60 23.39
N ALA A 517 -0.42 15.90 23.54
CA ALA A 517 -0.54 16.55 24.84
C ALA A 517 -1.74 16.02 25.64
N TRP A 518 -2.90 15.87 25.00
CA TRP A 518 -4.09 15.31 25.65
C TRP A 518 -3.88 13.86 26.11
N LEU A 519 -3.26 13.02 25.28
CA LEU A 519 -2.96 11.63 25.64
C LEU A 519 -1.91 11.52 26.75
N ALA A 520 -0.91 12.40 26.76
CA ALA A 520 0.08 12.50 27.84
C ALA A 520 -0.60 12.85 29.18
N GLU A 521 -1.49 13.83 29.19
CA GLU A 521 -2.29 14.20 30.37
C GLU A 521 -3.18 13.05 30.86
N ILE A 522 -3.90 12.38 29.95
CA ILE A 522 -4.79 11.25 30.28
C ILE A 522 -4.02 10.08 30.92
N THR A 523 -2.78 9.86 30.48
CA THR A 523 -2.00 8.67 30.85
C THR A 523 -0.95 8.91 31.93
N GLY A 524 -0.59 10.17 32.19
CA GLY A 524 0.54 10.55 33.05
C GLY A 524 1.92 10.28 32.43
N PHE A 525 2.00 9.93 31.14
CA PHE A 525 3.28 9.77 30.44
C PHE A 525 3.83 11.12 29.95
N ALA A 526 5.16 11.19 29.76
CA ALA A 526 5.82 12.40 29.31
C ALA A 526 5.64 12.70 27.80
N ALA A 527 5.38 11.68 26.99
CA ALA A 527 5.27 11.81 25.54
C ALA A 527 4.53 10.62 24.91
N VAL A 528 4.05 10.82 23.68
CA VAL A 528 3.34 9.82 22.88
C VAL A 528 4.02 9.65 21.52
N SER A 529 4.09 8.40 21.05
CA SER A 529 4.51 8.08 19.67
C SER A 529 3.30 7.54 18.90
N PHE A 530 3.04 8.12 17.73
CA PHE A 530 1.93 7.73 16.84
C PHE A 530 2.36 6.78 15.71
N GLN A 531 3.63 6.37 15.68
CA GLN A 531 4.15 5.48 14.64
C GLN A 531 3.59 4.05 14.70
N PRO A 532 3.36 3.43 15.89
CA PRO A 532 2.77 2.09 15.94
C PRO A 532 1.33 2.11 15.44
N ASN A 533 1.07 1.34 14.38
CA ASN A 533 -0.24 1.22 13.71
C ASN A 533 -0.90 -0.13 13.97
#